data_AF-A0A3D4IGW8-F1
#
_entry.id   AF-A0A3D4IGW8-F1
#
_cell.length_a   1.000
_cell.length_b   1.000
_cell.length_c   1.000
_cell.angle_alpha   90.00
_cell.angle_beta   90.00
_cell.angle_gamma   90.00
#
_symmetry.space_group_name_H-M   'P 1'
#
loop_
_entity.id
_entity.type
_entity.pdbx_description
1 polymer ?
#
loop_
_entity_poly.entity_id
_entity_poly.type
_entity_poly.pdbx_seq_one_letter_code
_entity_poly.pdbx_strand_id
1 'polypeptide(L)'
;MIAFCGGRPNKEGKFNEAQERALISVTIHEVGHNWFPMIISSDERKWTWQDEGINSFYQYYSENDYAARYTGTKYGEQFKEGKYDTNRNLAKGIVPYMRQKDQVPIMIHSDLIHTGFGPNGYTKPAAGLWILREQVLGPKAFDEGFKEYSQKWAFKHPSPYDFFRTMEDGSGEDLAWFWRGWMYSTYANDQAIAEVKSQKAADLVGDEKRGKNYWRVTIENKGGMLMPVVLEVTYDDGSKERMKLPVDIWRYNELKFEKGFFSDKNVSKVVLDPDEVLSDVDTKNNTWDASKLEQPKPQEAPGTSGN
;
A
#
# COMPACT_ATOMS: atom_id res chain seq x y z
N MET A 1 15.06 -23.74 15.99
CA MET A 1 14.11 -22.75 16.53
C MET A 1 13.11 -23.45 17.44
N ILE A 2 12.79 -22.87 18.60
CA ILE A 2 11.68 -23.32 19.45
C ILE A 2 10.52 -22.38 19.14
N ALA A 3 9.50 -22.86 18.42
CA ALA A 3 8.33 -22.08 18.04
C ALA A 3 7.47 -21.76 19.26
N PHE A 4 7.10 -20.49 19.47
CA PHE A 4 6.12 -20.11 20.49
C PHE A 4 4.70 -20.36 19.98
N CYS A 5 4.14 -21.55 20.22
CA CYS A 5 2.75 -21.85 19.87
C CYS A 5 1.76 -21.39 20.95
N GLY A 6 1.18 -20.21 20.75
CA GLY A 6 0.10 -19.66 21.59
C GLY A 6 -1.29 -20.26 21.33
N GLY A 7 -1.54 -20.79 20.12
CA GLY A 7 -2.79 -21.47 19.76
C GLY A 7 -2.89 -22.83 20.44
N ARG A 8 -3.51 -22.86 21.63
CA ARG A 8 -3.72 -24.10 22.39
C ARG A 8 -5.21 -24.43 22.49
N PRO A 9 -5.60 -25.72 22.36
CA PRO A 9 -6.95 -26.15 22.69
C PRO A 9 -7.30 -25.84 24.15
N ASN A 10 -8.59 -25.75 24.44
CA ASN A 10 -9.06 -25.68 25.82
C ASN A 10 -8.82 -27.01 26.57
N LYS A 11 -9.18 -27.08 27.86
CA LYS A 11 -8.96 -28.27 28.69
C LYS A 11 -9.66 -29.51 28.15
N GLU A 12 -10.72 -29.33 27.39
CA GLU A 12 -11.53 -30.37 26.76
C GLU A 12 -11.01 -30.76 25.36
N GLY A 13 -9.87 -30.20 24.92
CA GLY A 13 -9.26 -30.49 23.62
C GLY A 13 -9.94 -29.81 22.43
N LYS A 14 -10.88 -28.88 22.65
CA LYS A 14 -11.57 -28.13 21.60
C LYS A 14 -10.83 -26.83 21.28
N PHE A 15 -10.90 -26.43 20.02
CA PHE A 15 -10.39 -25.15 19.52
C PHE A 15 -11.40 -24.57 18.52
N ASN A 16 -11.32 -23.27 18.27
CA ASN A 16 -12.09 -22.59 17.23
C ASN A 16 -11.22 -22.32 15.99
N GLU A 17 -11.86 -21.95 14.88
CA GLU A 17 -11.17 -21.65 13.61
C GLU A 17 -10.10 -20.54 13.78
N ALA A 18 -10.37 -19.50 14.57
CA ALA A 18 -9.40 -18.43 14.78
C ALA A 18 -8.11 -18.92 15.48
N GLN A 19 -8.24 -19.85 16.44
CA GLN A 19 -7.09 -20.50 17.08
C GLN A 19 -6.33 -21.39 16.12
N GLU A 20 -7.05 -22.11 15.24
CA GLU A 20 -6.43 -22.94 14.21
C GLU A 20 -5.66 -22.08 13.19
N ARG A 21 -6.26 -21.00 12.67
CA ARG A 21 -5.55 -20.03 11.81
C ARG A 21 -4.33 -19.48 12.53
N ALA A 22 -4.48 -18.98 13.76
CA ALA A 22 -3.35 -18.44 14.51
C ALA A 22 -2.19 -19.45 14.65
N LEU A 23 -2.50 -20.73 14.90
CA LEU A 23 -1.50 -21.78 14.98
C LEU A 23 -0.80 -22.03 13.63
N ILE A 24 -1.56 -22.11 12.54
CA ILE A 24 -1.00 -22.26 11.18
C ILE A 24 -0.12 -21.05 10.84
N SER A 25 -0.60 -19.84 11.11
CA SER A 25 0.08 -18.57 10.86
C SER A 25 1.44 -18.53 11.57
N VAL A 26 1.47 -18.78 12.88
CA VAL A 26 2.72 -18.84 13.65
C VAL A 26 3.61 -19.96 13.15
N THR A 27 3.07 -21.13 12.84
CA THR A 27 3.90 -22.23 12.30
C THR A 27 4.59 -21.82 11.00
N ILE A 28 3.88 -21.16 10.08
CA ILE A 28 4.46 -20.64 8.83
C ILE A 28 5.54 -19.59 9.12
N HIS A 29 5.30 -18.68 10.06
CA HIS A 29 6.27 -17.66 10.48
C HIS A 29 7.57 -18.28 10.99
N GLU A 30 7.46 -19.24 11.91
CA GLU A 30 8.61 -19.91 12.55
C GLU A 30 9.36 -20.82 11.57
N VAL A 31 8.64 -21.47 10.65
CA VAL A 31 9.27 -22.23 9.54
C VAL A 31 10.03 -21.28 8.62
N GLY A 32 9.47 -20.11 8.36
CA GLY A 32 10.13 -19.09 7.58
C GLY A 32 11.48 -18.66 8.13
N HIS A 33 11.60 -18.57 9.45
CA HIS A 33 12.84 -18.16 10.08
C HIS A 33 14.03 -19.07 9.76
N ASN A 34 13.80 -20.29 9.25
CA ASN A 34 14.86 -21.13 8.68
C ASN A 34 15.65 -20.39 7.57
N TRP A 35 15.09 -19.39 6.90
CA TRP A 35 15.83 -18.53 5.97
C TRP A 35 16.27 -17.23 6.62
N PHE A 36 15.35 -16.47 7.21
CA PHE A 36 15.61 -15.16 7.81
C PHE A 36 15.34 -15.20 9.32
N PRO A 37 16.33 -15.21 10.22
CA PRO A 37 17.74 -14.95 9.98
C PRO A 37 18.63 -16.19 9.85
N MET A 38 18.09 -17.42 9.92
CA MET A 38 18.95 -18.58 10.19
C MET A 38 19.95 -18.91 9.05
N ILE A 39 19.59 -18.64 7.80
CA ILE A 39 20.52 -18.72 6.65
C ILE A 39 21.10 -17.35 6.34
N ILE A 40 20.31 -16.28 6.44
CA ILE A 40 20.71 -14.90 6.14
C ILE A 40 20.74 -14.13 7.46
N SER A 41 21.92 -14.06 8.08
CA SER A 41 22.06 -13.72 9.50
C SER A 41 22.08 -12.21 9.77
N SER A 42 20.92 -11.59 9.79
CA SER A 42 20.75 -10.18 10.20
C SER A 42 20.93 -9.95 11.70
N ASP A 43 21.24 -8.72 12.09
CA ASP A 43 21.37 -8.27 13.49
C ASP A 43 20.00 -7.82 14.02
N GLU A 44 19.15 -8.77 14.45
CA GLU A 44 17.80 -8.53 14.98
C GLU A 44 17.79 -7.50 16.13
N ARG A 45 18.82 -7.54 16.97
CA ARG A 45 18.92 -6.68 18.15
C ARG A 45 19.02 -5.20 17.76
N LYS A 46 19.58 -4.90 16.59
CA LYS A 46 19.57 -3.55 16.02
C LYS A 46 18.43 -3.34 15.04
N TRP A 47 18.09 -4.34 14.23
CA TRP A 47 17.21 -4.18 13.08
C TRP A 47 16.16 -5.27 13.05
N THR A 48 15.26 -5.30 14.05
CA THR A 48 14.21 -6.33 14.18
C THR A 48 13.43 -6.53 12.87
N TRP A 49 13.21 -5.46 12.10
CA TRP A 49 12.47 -5.54 10.84
C TRP A 49 13.13 -6.43 9.77
N GLN A 50 14.45 -6.58 9.76
CA GLN A 50 15.13 -7.45 8.77
C GLN A 50 14.81 -8.92 9.01
N ASP A 51 14.56 -9.30 10.26
CA ASP A 51 14.18 -10.65 10.64
C ASP A 51 12.66 -10.75 10.51
N GLU A 52 11.96 -9.97 11.31
CA GLU A 52 10.52 -10.10 11.56
C GLU A 52 9.65 -9.51 10.47
N GLY A 53 10.13 -8.44 9.85
CA GLY A 53 9.43 -7.74 8.78
C GLY A 53 9.55 -8.46 7.45
N ILE A 54 10.76 -8.91 7.10
CA ILE A 54 10.99 -9.79 5.94
C ILE A 54 10.25 -11.12 6.15
N ASN A 55 10.27 -11.67 7.37
CA ASN A 55 9.49 -12.86 7.71
C ASN A 55 7.99 -12.67 7.47
N SER A 56 7.44 -11.61 8.04
CA SER A 56 6.03 -11.27 7.91
C SER A 56 5.62 -11.06 6.44
N PHE A 57 6.52 -10.53 5.60
CA PHE A 57 6.29 -10.38 4.16
C PHE A 57 6.10 -11.72 3.44
N TYR A 58 7.05 -12.66 3.53
CA TYR A 58 6.86 -13.95 2.84
C TYR A 58 5.84 -14.85 3.55
N GLN A 59 5.63 -14.67 4.86
CA GLN A 59 4.58 -15.35 5.61
C GLN A 59 3.22 -15.06 4.98
N TYR A 60 2.94 -13.80 4.63
CA TYR A 60 1.70 -13.41 3.97
C TYR A 60 1.45 -14.21 2.67
N TYR A 61 2.45 -14.35 1.81
CA TYR A 61 2.31 -15.14 0.58
C TYR A 61 2.16 -16.63 0.87
N SER A 62 2.89 -17.15 1.86
CA SER A 62 2.85 -18.56 2.25
C SER A 62 1.50 -18.94 2.89
N GLU A 63 0.90 -18.06 3.67
CA GLU A 63 -0.46 -18.22 4.21
C GLU A 63 -1.49 -18.28 3.08
N ASN A 64 -1.42 -17.38 2.11
CA ASN A 64 -2.32 -17.39 0.97
C ASN A 64 -2.13 -18.63 0.07
N ASP A 65 -0.89 -19.08 -0.17
CA ASP A 65 -0.63 -20.33 -0.89
C ASP A 65 -1.17 -21.54 -0.13
N TYR A 66 -0.96 -21.60 1.19
CA TYR A 66 -1.50 -22.66 2.05
C TYR A 66 -3.03 -22.71 1.95
N ALA A 67 -3.71 -21.56 2.10
CA ALA A 67 -5.16 -21.50 1.99
C ALA A 67 -5.64 -21.95 0.60
N ALA A 68 -5.02 -21.45 -0.48
CA ALA A 68 -5.39 -21.82 -1.84
C ALA A 68 -5.23 -23.32 -2.09
N ARG A 69 -4.16 -23.93 -1.55
CA ARG A 69 -3.83 -25.35 -1.73
C ARG A 69 -4.70 -26.29 -0.91
N TYR A 70 -5.08 -25.91 0.30
CA TYR A 70 -5.76 -26.80 1.26
C TYR A 70 -7.24 -26.50 1.46
N THR A 71 -7.78 -25.45 0.83
CA THR A 71 -9.23 -25.18 0.83
C THR A 71 -10.02 -26.38 0.34
N GLY A 72 -11.10 -26.72 1.05
CA GLY A 72 -11.94 -27.88 0.73
C GLY A 72 -11.35 -29.23 1.15
N THR A 73 -10.17 -29.23 1.80
CA THR A 73 -9.59 -30.42 2.43
C THR A 73 -9.70 -30.33 3.95
N LYS A 74 -9.52 -31.44 4.66
CA LYS A 74 -9.48 -31.49 6.14
C LYS A 74 -8.41 -30.59 6.80
N TYR A 75 -7.48 -30.03 6.03
CA TYR A 75 -6.41 -29.15 6.52
C TYR A 75 -6.69 -27.66 6.25
N GLY A 76 -7.83 -27.35 5.63
CA GLY A 76 -8.19 -26.00 5.21
C GLY A 76 -9.70 -25.77 5.11
N GLU A 77 -10.50 -26.50 5.91
CA GLU A 77 -11.97 -26.37 5.93
C GLU A 77 -12.42 -24.94 6.28
N GLN A 78 -11.63 -24.26 7.11
CA GLN A 78 -11.84 -22.88 7.54
C GLN A 78 -11.52 -21.82 6.46
N PHE A 79 -10.78 -22.16 5.42
CA PHE A 79 -10.44 -21.21 4.36
C PHE A 79 -11.55 -21.19 3.31
N LYS A 80 -12.22 -20.05 3.22
CA LYS A 80 -13.28 -19.85 2.23
C LYS A 80 -12.65 -19.29 0.95
N GLU A 81 -13.08 -19.81 -0.20
CA GLU A 81 -12.63 -19.33 -1.53
C GLU A 81 -11.11 -19.41 -1.77
N GLY A 82 -10.37 -20.28 -1.08
CA GLY A 82 -8.92 -20.34 -1.28
C GLY A 82 -8.15 -19.22 -0.57
N LYS A 83 -8.81 -18.41 0.25
CA LYS A 83 -8.19 -17.24 0.87
C LYS A 83 -7.88 -17.49 2.32
N TYR A 84 -6.68 -17.09 2.72
CA TYR A 84 -6.36 -17.06 4.13
C TYR A 84 -7.04 -15.83 4.73
N ASP A 85 -8.02 -16.06 5.58
CA ASP A 85 -8.70 -15.02 6.35
C ASP A 85 -7.75 -14.49 7.43
N THR A 86 -6.76 -13.73 6.98
CA THR A 86 -5.92 -12.91 7.84
C THR A 86 -6.60 -11.55 7.98
N ASN A 87 -6.59 -11.00 9.20
CA ASN A 87 -6.76 -9.55 9.37
C ASN A 87 -5.55 -8.75 8.81
N ARG A 88 -4.69 -9.38 8.00
CA ARG A 88 -3.46 -8.85 7.43
C ARG A 88 -3.65 -8.51 5.96
N ASN A 89 -4.70 -7.75 5.62
CA ASN A 89 -4.56 -6.89 4.46
C ASN A 89 -3.41 -5.94 4.78
N LEU A 90 -2.21 -6.22 4.26
CA LEU A 90 -0.99 -5.54 4.70
C LEU A 90 -1.11 -4.02 4.50
N ALA A 91 -1.68 -3.58 3.37
CA ALA A 91 -1.86 -2.17 3.08
C ALA A 91 -2.92 -1.50 3.98
N LYS A 92 -4.14 -2.06 4.08
CA LYS A 92 -5.18 -1.46 4.92
C LYS A 92 -4.91 -1.59 6.42
N GLY A 93 -4.34 -2.72 6.82
CA GLY A 93 -4.10 -3.09 8.21
C GLY A 93 -3.03 -2.24 8.88
N ILE A 94 -2.12 -1.63 8.11
CA ILE A 94 -1.09 -0.77 8.68
C ILE A 94 -1.55 0.68 8.90
N VAL A 95 -2.62 1.13 8.24
CA VAL A 95 -3.13 2.51 8.32
C VAL A 95 -3.34 3.01 9.77
N PRO A 96 -3.93 2.24 10.71
CA PRO A 96 -4.08 2.71 12.09
C PRO A 96 -2.76 3.02 12.79
N TYR A 97 -1.71 2.26 12.50
CA TYR A 97 -0.36 2.52 13.02
C TYR A 97 0.28 3.72 12.32
N MET A 98 0.15 3.83 11.00
CA MET A 98 0.69 4.97 10.23
C MET A 98 0.11 6.32 10.65
N ARG A 99 -1.11 6.35 11.21
CA ARG A 99 -1.74 7.55 11.78
C ARG A 99 -1.19 7.97 13.14
N GLN A 100 -0.45 7.09 13.83
CA GLN A 100 0.09 7.38 15.16
C GLN A 100 1.20 8.43 15.07
N LYS A 101 1.16 9.42 15.96
CA LYS A 101 2.11 10.55 15.98
C LYS A 101 3.39 10.24 16.77
N ASP A 102 3.33 9.26 17.67
CA ASP A 102 4.42 8.82 18.53
C ASP A 102 5.22 7.65 17.93
N GLN A 103 4.88 7.19 16.72
CA GLN A 103 5.65 6.15 16.03
C GLN A 103 7.11 6.60 15.80
N VAL A 104 8.00 5.60 15.67
CA VAL A 104 9.40 5.80 15.26
C VAL A 104 9.62 5.22 13.85
N PRO A 105 10.65 5.66 13.11
CA PRO A 105 11.04 5.05 11.83
C PRO A 105 11.34 3.55 11.99
N ILE A 106 11.33 2.81 10.87
CA ILE A 106 11.73 1.38 10.86
C ILE A 106 13.26 1.27 11.04
N MET A 107 14.01 2.22 10.47
CA MET A 107 15.46 2.33 10.62
C MET A 107 15.83 2.97 11.96
N ILE A 108 15.37 2.36 13.04
CA ILE A 108 15.74 2.68 14.41
C ILE A 108 16.28 1.41 15.09
N HIS A 109 17.15 1.55 16.09
CA HIS A 109 17.55 0.40 16.89
C HIS A 109 16.35 -0.17 17.66
N SER A 110 16.27 -1.50 17.72
CA SER A 110 15.12 -2.22 18.27
C SER A 110 14.80 -1.87 19.72
N ASP A 111 15.81 -1.54 20.52
CA ASP A 111 15.70 -1.13 21.93
C ASP A 111 15.12 0.28 22.12
N LEU A 112 15.08 1.10 21.07
CA LEU A 112 14.50 2.44 21.07
C LEU A 112 13.05 2.47 20.58
N ILE A 113 12.49 1.33 20.17
CA ILE A 113 11.08 1.22 19.78
C ILE A 113 10.21 1.24 21.05
N HIS A 114 9.83 2.44 21.47
CA HIS A 114 9.09 2.66 22.72
C HIS A 114 7.59 2.40 22.60
N THR A 115 7.04 2.43 21.39
CA THR A 115 5.62 2.20 21.08
C THR A 115 5.50 1.40 19.79
N GLY A 116 4.44 0.59 19.68
CA GLY A 116 4.14 -0.13 18.44
C GLY A 116 5.22 -1.09 17.96
N PHE A 117 5.92 -1.81 18.85
CA PHE A 117 6.96 -2.79 18.47
C PHE A 117 6.51 -3.78 17.39
N GLY A 118 5.32 -4.38 17.57
CA GLY A 118 4.74 -5.31 16.60
C GLY A 118 4.58 -4.64 15.22
N PRO A 119 3.84 -3.53 15.10
CA PRO A 119 3.74 -2.84 13.81
C PRO A 119 5.07 -2.36 13.22
N ASN A 120 5.99 -1.83 14.03
CA ASN A 120 7.28 -1.33 13.56
C ASN A 120 8.19 -2.46 13.01
N GLY A 121 8.30 -3.56 13.76
CA GLY A 121 9.17 -4.68 13.42
C GLY A 121 8.56 -5.68 12.43
N TYR A 122 7.23 -5.80 12.36
CA TYR A 122 6.57 -6.89 11.62
C TYR A 122 5.72 -6.35 10.46
N THR A 123 4.63 -5.63 10.77
CA THR A 123 3.58 -5.37 9.77
C THR A 123 3.86 -4.16 8.88
N LYS A 124 4.49 -3.08 9.37
CA LYS A 124 4.88 -1.93 8.53
C LYS A 124 5.95 -2.32 7.49
N PRO A 125 7.04 -3.03 7.84
CA PRO A 125 8.00 -3.49 6.86
C PRO A 125 7.35 -4.44 5.85
N ALA A 126 6.53 -5.40 6.31
CA ALA A 126 5.84 -6.33 5.41
C ALA A 126 4.89 -5.61 4.43
N ALA A 127 4.13 -4.62 4.90
CA ALA A 127 3.28 -3.80 4.05
C ALA A 127 4.08 -2.98 3.03
N GLY A 128 5.23 -2.44 3.44
CA GLY A 128 6.14 -1.74 2.54
C GLY A 128 6.66 -2.65 1.43
N LEU A 129 7.16 -3.83 1.78
CA LEU A 129 7.65 -4.81 0.80
C LEU A 129 6.54 -5.30 -0.14
N TRP A 130 5.33 -5.51 0.38
CA TRP A 130 4.16 -5.83 -0.44
C TRP A 130 3.81 -4.71 -1.42
N ILE A 131 3.78 -3.46 -0.96
CA ILE A 131 3.56 -2.28 -1.82
C ILE A 131 4.65 -2.17 -2.87
N LEU A 132 5.92 -2.33 -2.47
CA LEU A 132 7.06 -2.26 -3.37
C LEU A 132 6.94 -3.32 -4.47
N ARG A 133 6.54 -4.55 -4.11
CA ARG A 133 6.34 -5.65 -5.06
C ARG A 133 5.12 -5.44 -5.97
N GLU A 134 3.96 -5.14 -5.41
CA GLU A 134 2.69 -5.16 -6.16
C GLU A 134 2.40 -3.83 -6.88
N GLN A 135 2.82 -2.71 -6.28
CA GLN A 135 2.41 -1.37 -6.72
C GLN A 135 3.52 -0.58 -7.40
N VAL A 136 4.79 -0.84 -7.07
CA VAL A 136 5.94 -0.07 -7.56
C VAL A 136 6.73 -0.83 -8.62
N LEU A 137 7.45 -1.89 -8.25
CA LEU A 137 8.37 -2.63 -9.13
C LEU A 137 7.67 -3.67 -10.01
N GLY A 138 6.57 -4.24 -9.50
CA GLY A 138 5.96 -5.44 -10.06
C GLY A 138 6.64 -6.73 -9.58
N PRO A 139 5.91 -7.86 -9.57
CA PRO A 139 6.39 -9.14 -9.06
C PRO A 139 7.74 -9.59 -9.63
N LYS A 140 7.94 -9.45 -10.95
CA LYS A 140 9.13 -9.98 -11.62
C LYS A 140 10.41 -9.30 -11.14
N ALA A 141 10.48 -7.96 -11.20
CA ALA A 141 11.67 -7.22 -10.82
C ALA A 141 11.95 -7.32 -9.31
N PHE A 142 10.90 -7.28 -8.49
CA PHE A 142 11.04 -7.50 -7.06
C PHE A 142 11.58 -8.90 -6.75
N ASP A 143 11.00 -9.95 -7.34
CA ASP A 143 11.38 -11.33 -7.04
C ASP A 143 12.80 -11.64 -7.52
N GLU A 144 13.24 -11.04 -8.64
CA GLU A 144 14.62 -11.13 -9.13
C GLU A 144 15.60 -10.50 -8.13
N GLY A 145 15.36 -9.28 -7.65
CA GLY A 145 16.20 -8.62 -6.64
C GLY A 145 16.18 -9.33 -5.28
N PHE A 146 15.01 -9.79 -4.83
CA PHE A 146 14.87 -10.50 -3.56
C PHE A 146 15.58 -11.87 -3.58
N LYS A 147 15.52 -12.55 -4.73
CA LYS A 147 16.30 -13.78 -4.97
C LYS A 147 17.80 -13.50 -4.95
N GLU A 148 18.26 -12.44 -5.62
CA GLU A 148 19.68 -12.07 -5.59
C GLU A 148 20.14 -11.78 -4.17
N TYR A 149 19.38 -10.99 -3.40
CA TYR A 149 19.66 -10.73 -1.98
C TYR A 149 19.83 -12.04 -1.20
N SER A 150 18.85 -12.94 -1.35
CA SER A 150 18.83 -14.21 -0.63
C SER A 150 20.05 -15.09 -0.98
N GLN A 151 20.45 -15.13 -2.24
CA GLN A 151 21.60 -15.93 -2.69
C GLN A 151 22.94 -15.31 -2.31
N LYS A 152 23.08 -13.99 -2.47
CA LYS A 152 24.31 -13.23 -2.23
C LYS A 152 24.69 -13.20 -0.75
N TRP A 153 23.68 -13.16 0.13
CA TRP A 153 23.84 -13.00 1.57
C TRP A 153 23.59 -14.28 2.38
N ALA A 154 23.33 -15.40 1.73
CA ALA A 154 23.31 -16.70 2.38
C ALA A 154 24.63 -16.94 3.14
N PHE A 155 24.50 -17.35 4.40
CA PHE A 155 25.58 -17.61 5.36
C PHE A 155 26.46 -16.38 5.68
N LYS A 156 25.92 -15.17 5.50
CA LYS A 156 26.58 -13.90 5.82
C LYS A 156 25.72 -13.05 6.75
N HIS A 157 26.25 -11.87 7.13
CA HIS A 157 25.59 -10.93 8.03
C HIS A 157 25.26 -9.60 7.33
N PRO A 158 24.18 -9.53 6.53
CA PRO A 158 23.80 -8.29 5.87
C PRO A 158 23.32 -7.24 6.86
N SER A 159 23.64 -5.99 6.55
CA SER A 159 22.99 -4.81 7.13
C SER A 159 21.75 -4.43 6.32
N PRO A 160 20.86 -3.54 6.84
CA PRO A 160 19.75 -2.98 6.08
C PRO A 160 20.16 -2.44 4.69
N TYR A 161 21.33 -1.80 4.64
CA TYR A 161 21.86 -1.18 3.43
C TYR A 161 22.20 -2.21 2.35
N ASP A 162 22.56 -3.43 2.75
CA ASP A 162 22.86 -4.50 1.81
C ASP A 162 21.59 -5.04 1.15
N PHE A 163 20.48 -5.08 1.90
CA PHE A 163 19.16 -5.34 1.35
C PHE A 163 18.75 -4.24 0.37
N PHE A 164 18.80 -2.97 0.78
CA PHE A 164 18.39 -1.84 -0.08
C PHE A 164 19.17 -1.81 -1.40
N ARG A 165 20.50 -1.92 -1.33
CA ARG A 165 21.36 -1.95 -2.52
C ARG A 165 21.06 -3.13 -3.42
N THR A 166 20.85 -4.33 -2.87
CA THR A 166 20.60 -5.50 -3.71
C THR A 166 19.22 -5.44 -4.38
N MET A 167 18.22 -4.86 -3.72
CA MET A 167 16.91 -4.63 -4.32
C MET A 167 16.98 -3.58 -5.45
N GLU A 168 17.74 -2.51 -5.27
CA GLU A 168 17.99 -1.51 -6.32
C GLU A 168 18.77 -2.11 -7.50
N ASP A 169 19.88 -2.79 -7.24
CA ASP A 169 20.70 -3.46 -8.26
C ASP A 169 19.89 -4.48 -9.07
N GLY A 170 19.09 -5.31 -8.39
CA GLY A 170 18.33 -6.39 -9.01
C GLY A 170 17.07 -5.91 -9.76
N SER A 171 16.48 -4.78 -9.33
CA SER A 171 15.32 -4.19 -10.02
C SER A 171 15.70 -3.22 -11.13
N GLY A 172 16.90 -2.64 -11.09
CA GLY A 172 17.34 -1.60 -12.01
C GLY A 172 16.68 -0.23 -11.79
N GLU A 173 16.02 -0.04 -10.64
CA GLU A 173 15.26 1.17 -10.29
C GLU A 173 15.90 1.92 -9.11
N ASP A 174 15.80 3.24 -9.11
CA ASP A 174 16.18 4.07 -7.96
C ASP A 174 15.06 4.07 -6.92
N LEU A 175 15.31 3.42 -5.78
CA LEU A 175 14.36 3.24 -4.69
C LEU A 175 14.68 4.14 -3.49
N ALA A 176 15.61 5.10 -3.62
CA ALA A 176 15.99 5.98 -2.52
C ALA A 176 14.80 6.75 -1.94
N TRP A 177 13.84 7.15 -2.79
CA TRP A 177 12.60 7.80 -2.36
C TRP A 177 11.74 6.87 -1.50
N PHE A 178 11.67 5.58 -1.86
CA PHE A 178 10.87 4.57 -1.16
C PHE A 178 11.51 4.26 0.19
N TRP A 179 12.82 4.02 0.24
CA TRP A 179 13.54 3.78 1.48
C TRP A 179 13.46 4.98 2.41
N ARG A 180 13.66 6.20 1.89
CA ARG A 180 13.53 7.43 2.68
C ARG A 180 12.14 7.56 3.30
N GLY A 181 11.09 7.39 2.50
CA GLY A 181 9.71 7.51 2.95
C GLY A 181 9.31 6.41 3.92
N TRP A 182 9.52 5.15 3.55
CA TRP A 182 9.01 4.00 4.30
C TRP A 182 9.87 3.60 5.49
N MET A 183 11.21 3.64 5.32
CA MET A 183 12.15 3.06 6.28
C MET A 183 12.74 4.12 7.23
N TYR A 184 13.13 5.27 6.70
CA TYR A 184 13.84 6.32 7.47
C TYR A 184 12.94 7.42 8.04
N SER A 185 11.65 7.42 7.70
CA SER A 185 10.71 8.44 8.17
C SER A 185 9.49 7.83 8.85
N THR A 186 8.69 8.71 9.44
CA THR A 186 7.35 8.41 9.95
C THR A 186 6.26 9.00 9.06
N TYR A 187 6.59 9.30 7.80
CA TYR A 187 5.62 9.79 6.82
C TYR A 187 4.49 8.78 6.64
N ALA A 188 3.36 9.31 6.21
CA ALA A 188 2.19 8.52 5.84
C ALA A 188 1.84 8.78 4.38
N ASN A 189 1.22 7.83 3.71
CA ASN A 189 0.60 8.09 2.43
C ASN A 189 -0.74 8.80 2.67
N ASP A 190 -0.91 10.02 2.15
CA ASP A 190 -2.16 10.79 2.19
C ASP A 190 -2.23 11.57 0.87
N GLN A 191 -2.90 10.96 -0.12
CA GLN A 191 -3.09 11.52 -1.45
C GLN A 191 -4.49 12.13 -1.54
N ALA A 192 -4.55 13.44 -1.68
CA ALA A 192 -5.82 14.15 -1.74
C ALA A 192 -6.13 14.65 -3.15
N ILE A 193 -7.39 14.53 -3.58
CA ILE A 193 -7.88 15.30 -4.73
C ILE A 193 -8.12 16.73 -4.26
N ALA A 194 -7.27 17.65 -4.70
CA ALA A 194 -7.40 19.06 -4.36
C ALA A 194 -8.39 19.77 -5.30
N GLU A 195 -8.39 19.43 -6.59
CA GLU A 195 -9.22 20.11 -7.58
C GLU A 195 -9.44 19.25 -8.82
N VAL A 196 -10.64 19.35 -9.42
CA VAL A 196 -10.93 18.83 -10.75
C VAL A 196 -11.51 19.95 -11.60
N LYS A 197 -10.87 20.24 -12.73
CA LYS A 197 -11.26 21.30 -13.67
C LYS A 197 -11.46 20.72 -15.06
N SER A 198 -12.36 21.33 -15.82
CA SER A 198 -12.52 21.09 -17.25
C SER A 198 -12.42 22.39 -18.04
N GLN A 199 -11.97 22.28 -19.29
CA GLN A 199 -12.06 23.32 -20.30
C GLN A 199 -12.27 22.67 -21.67
N LYS A 200 -12.73 23.43 -22.66
CA LYS A 200 -12.84 22.90 -24.03
C LYS A 200 -11.45 22.61 -24.58
N ALA A 201 -11.32 21.49 -25.30
CA ALA A 201 -10.06 21.12 -25.94
C ALA A 201 -9.69 22.12 -27.05
N ALA A 202 -10.67 22.60 -27.81
CA ALA A 202 -10.46 23.62 -28.84
C ALA A 202 -9.78 24.89 -28.30
N ASP A 203 -10.15 25.32 -27.08
CA ASP A 203 -9.57 26.51 -26.45
C ASP A 203 -8.12 26.29 -25.98
N LEU A 204 -7.72 25.03 -25.75
CA LEU A 204 -6.38 24.67 -25.28
C LEU A 204 -5.41 24.35 -26.42
N VAL A 205 -5.84 23.52 -27.38
CA VAL A 205 -4.98 22.95 -28.43
C VAL A 205 -5.43 23.28 -29.85
N GLY A 206 -6.51 24.04 -30.02
CA GLY A 206 -7.00 24.50 -31.33
C GLY A 206 -7.80 23.48 -32.14
N ASP A 207 -8.02 22.27 -31.62
CA ASP A 207 -8.91 21.27 -32.21
C ASP A 207 -9.56 20.36 -31.15
N GLU A 208 -10.49 19.51 -31.59
CA GLU A 208 -11.21 18.54 -30.75
C GLU A 208 -10.86 17.08 -31.09
N LYS A 209 -9.77 16.84 -31.84
CA LYS A 209 -9.45 15.49 -32.36
C LYS A 209 -9.14 14.47 -31.27
N ARG A 210 -8.76 14.95 -30.08
CA ARG A 210 -8.43 14.13 -28.90
C ARG A 210 -9.59 13.99 -27.93
N GLY A 211 -10.70 14.70 -28.16
CA GLY A 211 -11.86 14.79 -27.29
C GLY A 211 -12.35 16.23 -27.16
N LYS A 212 -13.64 16.42 -26.89
CA LYS A 212 -14.27 17.75 -26.71
C LYS A 212 -13.74 18.53 -25.51
N ASN A 213 -13.43 17.84 -24.42
CA ASN A 213 -13.00 18.46 -23.16
C ASN A 213 -11.58 18.02 -22.78
N TYR A 214 -10.85 18.93 -22.15
CA TYR A 214 -9.61 18.65 -21.44
C TYR A 214 -9.86 18.75 -19.94
N TRP A 215 -9.68 17.64 -19.23
CA TRP A 215 -9.83 17.51 -17.80
C TRP A 215 -8.49 17.57 -17.10
N ARG A 216 -8.45 18.24 -15.95
CA ARG A 216 -7.29 18.34 -15.07
C ARG A 216 -7.67 17.92 -13.67
N VAL A 217 -6.98 16.92 -13.15
CA VAL A 217 -7.10 16.48 -11.75
C VAL A 217 -5.84 16.88 -11.03
N THR A 218 -5.99 17.75 -10.04
CA THR A 218 -4.91 18.16 -9.14
C THR A 218 -4.90 17.25 -7.92
N ILE A 219 -3.74 16.66 -7.65
CA ILE A 219 -3.49 15.74 -6.55
C ILE A 219 -2.43 16.36 -5.65
N GLU A 220 -2.67 16.33 -4.34
CA GLU A 220 -1.72 16.77 -3.33
C GLU A 220 -1.21 15.59 -2.52
N ASN A 221 0.08 15.60 -2.20
CA ASN A 221 0.69 14.69 -1.23
C ASN A 221 0.79 15.41 0.11
N LYS A 222 -0.10 15.08 1.04
CA LYS A 222 -0.18 15.72 2.36
C LYS A 222 0.64 15.00 3.43
N GLY A 223 0.86 13.70 3.25
CA GLY A 223 1.50 12.85 4.24
C GLY A 223 3.03 12.74 4.09
N GLY A 224 3.59 13.29 3.01
CA GLY A 224 5.02 13.34 2.73
C GLY A 224 5.58 12.08 2.09
N MET A 225 4.85 10.97 2.12
CA MET A 225 5.25 9.72 1.50
C MET A 225 4.96 9.76 0.00
N LEU A 226 6.02 9.70 -0.81
CA LEU A 226 5.88 9.53 -2.26
C LEU A 226 5.34 8.14 -2.55
N MET A 227 4.31 8.07 -3.39
CA MET A 227 3.66 6.82 -3.81
C MET A 227 3.17 6.95 -5.26
N PRO A 228 3.04 5.85 -6.02
CA PRO A 228 2.31 5.84 -7.29
C PRO A 228 0.90 6.39 -7.10
N VAL A 229 0.29 6.89 -8.17
CA VAL A 229 -1.11 7.34 -8.16
C VAL A 229 -1.96 6.36 -8.96
N VAL A 230 -3.00 5.81 -8.34
CA VAL A 230 -4.05 5.05 -9.03
C VAL A 230 -5.30 5.90 -9.07
N LEU A 231 -5.70 6.32 -10.27
CA LEU A 231 -6.84 7.19 -10.51
C LEU A 231 -7.95 6.40 -11.22
N GLU A 232 -9.16 6.39 -10.66
CA GLU A 232 -10.35 5.91 -11.36
C GLU A 232 -11.28 7.07 -11.67
N VAL A 233 -11.53 7.29 -12.96
CA VAL A 233 -12.43 8.30 -13.50
C VAL A 233 -13.72 7.60 -13.90
N THR A 234 -14.85 8.07 -13.38
CA THR A 234 -16.19 7.67 -13.82
C THR A 234 -16.80 8.80 -14.64
N TYR A 235 -17.38 8.44 -15.79
CA TYR A 235 -18.02 9.37 -16.71
C TYR A 235 -19.52 9.48 -16.44
N ASP A 236 -20.19 10.46 -17.06
CA ASP A 236 -21.63 10.69 -16.99
C ASP A 236 -22.48 9.52 -17.53
N ASP A 237 -21.95 8.77 -18.50
CA ASP A 237 -22.57 7.56 -19.04
C ASP A 237 -22.35 6.30 -18.17
N GLY A 238 -21.67 6.43 -17.03
CA GLY A 238 -21.34 5.34 -16.12
C GLY A 238 -20.11 4.50 -16.51
N SER A 239 -19.49 4.76 -17.66
CA SER A 239 -18.22 4.12 -18.02
C SER A 239 -17.09 4.57 -17.10
N LYS A 240 -16.08 3.71 -16.93
CA LYS A 240 -14.94 3.94 -16.05
C LYS A 240 -13.62 3.78 -16.78
N GLU A 241 -12.66 4.61 -16.42
CA GLU A 241 -11.28 4.54 -16.88
C GLU A 241 -10.34 4.57 -15.68
N ARG A 242 -9.36 3.67 -15.68
CA ARG A 242 -8.36 3.59 -14.62
C ARG A 242 -6.98 3.95 -15.18
N MET A 243 -6.30 4.89 -14.53
CA MET A 243 -4.95 5.32 -14.86
C MET A 243 -4.02 5.00 -13.69
N LYS A 244 -2.99 4.17 -13.95
CA LYS A 244 -1.91 3.92 -13.00
C LYS A 244 -0.70 4.76 -13.42
N LEU A 245 -0.31 5.69 -12.55
CA LEU A 245 0.79 6.61 -12.78
C LEU A 245 1.97 6.23 -11.86
N PRO A 246 3.20 6.13 -12.40
CA PRO A 246 4.36 5.79 -11.60
C PRO A 246 4.69 6.93 -10.62
N VAL A 247 5.56 6.65 -9.66
CA VAL A 247 6.00 7.64 -8.65
C VAL A 247 6.72 8.85 -9.27
N ASP A 248 7.27 8.70 -10.49
CA ASP A 248 8.04 9.73 -11.18
C ASP A 248 7.26 11.01 -11.47
N ILE A 249 5.93 10.97 -11.41
CA ILE A 249 5.07 12.14 -11.53
C ILE A 249 5.39 13.22 -10.47
N TRP A 250 5.97 12.83 -9.33
CA TRP A 250 6.33 13.71 -8.23
C TRP A 250 7.71 14.36 -8.38
N ARG A 251 8.51 14.00 -9.41
CA ARG A 251 9.91 14.46 -9.57
C ARG A 251 10.08 15.97 -9.59
N TYR A 252 9.12 16.71 -10.16
CA TYR A 252 9.19 18.17 -10.24
C TYR A 252 8.65 18.89 -8.99
N ASN A 253 7.72 18.25 -8.29
CA ASN A 253 7.09 18.80 -7.10
C ASN A 253 6.50 17.66 -6.27
N GLU A 254 7.12 17.36 -5.13
CA GLU A 254 6.71 16.25 -4.26
C GLU A 254 5.38 16.50 -3.53
N LEU A 255 4.89 17.75 -3.53
CA LEU A 255 3.69 18.16 -2.81
C LEU A 255 2.45 18.17 -3.70
N LYS A 256 2.61 18.36 -5.02
CA LYS A 256 1.50 18.60 -5.93
C LYS A 256 1.79 18.12 -7.34
N PHE A 257 0.82 17.40 -7.91
CA PHE A 257 0.84 16.90 -9.28
C PHE A 257 -0.49 17.18 -9.98
N GLU A 258 -0.45 17.49 -11.28
CA GLU A 258 -1.65 17.70 -12.10
C GLU A 258 -1.70 16.67 -13.24
N LYS A 259 -2.75 15.85 -13.26
CA LYS A 259 -3.02 14.92 -14.36
C LYS A 259 -4.01 15.52 -15.35
N GLY A 260 -3.52 15.81 -16.54
CA GLY A 260 -4.35 16.18 -17.68
C GLY A 260 -4.74 14.99 -18.57
N PHE A 261 -5.97 14.98 -19.08
CA PHE A 261 -6.44 14.03 -20.10
C PHE A 261 -7.60 14.62 -20.94
N PHE A 262 -7.75 14.13 -22.17
CA PHE A 262 -8.84 14.52 -23.06
C PHE A 262 -9.98 13.50 -22.99
N SER A 263 -11.23 13.97 -23.11
CA SER A 263 -12.40 13.09 -23.22
C SER A 263 -13.56 13.79 -23.93
N ASP A 264 -14.35 13.02 -24.68
CA ASP A 264 -15.63 13.47 -25.23
C ASP A 264 -16.74 13.49 -24.17
N LYS A 265 -16.54 12.76 -23.07
CA LYS A 265 -17.52 12.58 -22.00
C LYS A 265 -17.24 13.54 -20.84
N ASN A 266 -18.27 13.85 -20.06
CA ASN A 266 -18.08 14.61 -18.83
C ASN A 266 -17.68 13.67 -17.69
N VAL A 267 -16.74 14.12 -16.87
CA VAL A 267 -16.33 13.38 -15.67
C VAL A 267 -17.35 13.64 -14.57
N SER A 268 -17.94 12.56 -14.04
CA SER A 268 -18.92 12.62 -12.96
C SER A 268 -18.28 12.38 -11.60
N LYS A 269 -17.26 11.52 -11.52
CA LYS A 269 -16.58 11.17 -10.28
C LYS A 269 -15.11 10.82 -10.53
N VAL A 270 -14.26 11.18 -9.59
CA VAL A 270 -12.84 10.80 -9.57
C VAL A 270 -12.51 10.22 -8.20
N VAL A 271 -11.82 9.07 -8.18
CA VAL A 271 -11.40 8.38 -6.95
C VAL A 271 -9.93 8.03 -7.04
N LEU A 272 -9.16 8.39 -6.01
CA LEU A 272 -7.80 7.92 -5.79
C LEU A 272 -7.80 6.61 -5.02
N ASP A 273 -6.95 5.67 -5.46
CA ASP A 273 -6.75 4.35 -4.85
C ASP A 273 -8.08 3.63 -4.51
N PRO A 274 -8.95 3.37 -5.51
CA PRO A 274 -10.28 2.80 -5.28
C PRO A 274 -10.27 1.41 -4.61
N ASP A 275 -9.16 0.68 -4.74
CA ASP A 275 -8.98 -0.65 -4.14
C ASP A 275 -8.29 -0.57 -2.76
N GLU A 276 -7.84 0.62 -2.36
CA GLU A 276 -7.10 0.93 -1.13
C GLU A 276 -5.85 0.04 -0.94
N VAL A 277 -5.01 -0.01 -1.97
CA VAL A 277 -3.77 -0.81 -2.02
C VAL A 277 -2.51 -0.02 -1.68
N LEU A 278 -2.61 1.28 -1.41
CA LEU A 278 -1.46 2.17 -1.15
C LEU A 278 -1.33 2.61 0.32
N SER A 279 -2.14 2.06 1.22
CA SER A 279 -2.14 2.43 2.66
C SER A 279 -2.42 3.92 2.91
N ASP A 280 -3.33 4.52 2.13
CA ASP A 280 -3.72 5.92 2.35
C ASP A 280 -4.36 6.11 3.73
N VAL A 281 -3.85 7.07 4.50
CA VAL A 281 -4.30 7.33 5.86
C VAL A 281 -5.50 8.26 5.93
N ASP A 282 -5.95 8.89 4.87
CA ASP A 282 -7.18 9.71 4.86
C ASP A 282 -8.00 9.57 3.58
N THR A 283 -8.65 8.42 3.42
CA THR A 283 -9.52 8.12 2.26
C THR A 283 -10.71 9.07 2.07
N LYS A 284 -11.01 9.95 3.04
CA LYS A 284 -12.09 10.93 2.93
C LYS A 284 -11.79 12.02 1.89
N ASN A 285 -10.51 12.26 1.62
CA ASN A 285 -10.06 13.29 0.69
C ASN A 285 -9.70 12.71 -0.71
N ASN A 286 -9.91 11.41 -0.91
CA ASN A 286 -9.58 10.68 -2.14
C ASN A 286 -10.66 10.77 -3.22
N THR A 287 -11.81 11.37 -2.93
CA THR A 287 -12.96 11.38 -3.86
C THR A 287 -13.41 12.80 -4.19
N TRP A 288 -13.50 13.08 -5.49
CA TRP A 288 -14.22 14.21 -6.03
C TRP A 288 -15.48 13.72 -6.74
N ASP A 289 -16.59 14.44 -6.55
CA ASP A 289 -17.90 14.09 -7.10
C ASP A 289 -18.57 15.36 -7.62
N ALA A 290 -18.87 15.38 -8.93
CA ALA A 290 -19.46 16.53 -9.60
C ALA A 290 -20.81 16.93 -9.00
N SER A 291 -21.57 15.98 -8.44
CA SER A 291 -22.89 16.24 -7.83
C SER A 291 -22.80 17.06 -6.54
N LYS A 292 -21.64 17.09 -5.88
CA LYS A 292 -21.41 17.81 -4.61
C LYS A 292 -20.98 19.26 -4.83
N LEU A 293 -20.69 19.66 -6.07
CA LEU A 293 -20.46 21.04 -6.44
C LEU A 293 -21.84 21.69 -6.59
N GLU A 294 -22.31 22.38 -5.54
CA GLU A 294 -23.62 23.03 -5.51
C GLU A 294 -23.93 23.76 -6.82
N GLN A 295 -25.11 23.48 -7.40
CA GLN A 295 -25.67 24.36 -8.41
C GLN A 295 -25.88 25.76 -7.79
N PRO A 296 -25.52 26.85 -8.48
CA PRO A 296 -25.76 28.19 -7.97
C PRO A 296 -27.25 28.33 -7.63
N LYS A 297 -27.56 28.68 -6.38
CA LYS A 297 -28.93 29.03 -5.96
C LYS A 297 -29.47 30.07 -6.94
N PRO A 298 -30.66 29.89 -7.54
CA PRO A 298 -31.27 30.92 -8.35
C PRO A 298 -31.35 32.21 -7.53
N GLN A 299 -30.76 33.29 -8.04
CA GLN A 299 -30.99 34.62 -7.47
C GLN A 299 -32.50 34.86 -7.49
N GLU A 300 -33.11 35.02 -6.32
CA GLU A 300 -34.48 35.51 -6.21
C GLU A 300 -34.56 36.84 -6.95
N ALA A 301 -35.36 36.87 -8.02
CA ALA A 301 -35.63 38.09 -8.75
C ALA A 301 -36.20 39.12 -7.77
N PRO A 302 -35.77 40.39 -7.81
CA PRO A 302 -36.29 41.42 -6.93
C PRO A 302 -37.81 41.52 -7.15
N GLY A 303 -38.55 41.23 -6.08
CA GLY A 303 -40.00 41.25 -6.09
C GLY A 303 -40.51 42.59 -6.58
N THR A 304 -41.36 42.54 -7.61
CA THR A 304 -42.12 43.69 -8.08
C THR A 304 -42.99 44.22 -6.94
N SER A 305 -42.63 45.38 -6.39
CA SER A 305 -43.51 46.17 -5.53
C SER A 305 -44.64 46.74 -6.39
N GLY A 306 -45.83 46.15 -6.27
CA GLY A 306 -47.05 46.64 -6.88
C GLY A 306 -47.96 47.33 -5.85
N ASN A 307 -48.27 48.60 -6.15
CA ASN A 307 -49.32 49.49 -5.63
C ASN A 307 -49.40 49.82 -4.14
#